data_AF-A0A8T5QXV8-F1
#
_entry.id   AF-A0A8T5QXV8-F1
#
_cell.length_a   1.000
_cell.length_b   1.000
_cell.length_c   1.000
_cell.angle_alpha   90.00
_cell.angle_beta   90.00
_cell.angle_gamma   90.00
#
_symmetry.space_group_name_H-M   'P 1'
#
loop_
_entity.id
_entity.type
_entity.pdbx_description
1 polymer ?
#
loop_
_entity_poly.entity_id
_entity_poly.type
_entity_poly.pdbx_seq_one_letter_code
_entity_poly.pdbx_strand_id
1 'polypeptide(L)'
;MERSELKGFTTGILLGGGIIDGKLSKRSRQRANLAYNLLREDILDTLVLSGKYAIDEVSEKTEAELLQKFLVDRGVKERQLILEAESRDTLESAVYCKELFVSKALNRKIVLITSDYHVRRAMEIFKYVFGTDYIFVGVGCKSSRLLKRFRKIIEYFKKRKVMKFLKAFSRGNHRKIKLFLRK
;
A
#
# COMPACT_ATOMS: atom_id res chain seq x y z
N MET A 1 -6.11 -16.49 -7.58
CA MET A 1 -4.84 -15.93 -8.05
C MET A 1 -3.86 -17.05 -7.90
N GLU A 2 -3.37 -17.55 -9.02
CA GLU A 2 -2.48 -18.69 -9.06
C GLU A 2 -1.05 -18.22 -8.77
N ARG A 3 -0.24 -19.05 -8.12
CA ARG A 3 1.14 -18.70 -7.72
C ARG A 3 2.02 -18.34 -8.93
N SER A 4 1.71 -18.92 -10.08
CA SER A 4 2.32 -18.64 -11.38
C SER A 4 2.22 -17.15 -11.78
N GLU A 5 1.13 -16.46 -11.40
CA GLU A 5 0.88 -15.05 -11.74
C GLU A 5 1.80 -14.07 -10.99
N LEU A 6 2.43 -14.51 -9.88
CA LEU A 6 3.34 -13.70 -9.08
C LEU A 6 4.83 -13.98 -9.39
N LYS A 7 5.13 -14.80 -10.40
CA LYS A 7 6.52 -15.13 -10.75
C LYS A 7 7.31 -13.86 -11.10
N GLY A 8 8.40 -13.63 -10.38
CA GLY A 8 9.30 -12.47 -10.56
C GLY A 8 8.82 -11.17 -9.90
N PHE A 9 7.72 -11.19 -9.16
CA PHE A 9 7.26 -10.07 -8.33
C PHE A 9 7.87 -10.17 -6.93
N THR A 10 9.15 -9.87 -6.78
CA THR A 10 9.89 -10.06 -5.51
C THR A 10 9.72 -8.91 -4.50
N THR A 11 9.04 -7.81 -4.89
CA THR A 11 8.80 -6.66 -4.01
C THR A 11 7.30 -6.42 -3.83
N GLY A 12 6.86 -6.33 -2.57
CA GLY A 12 5.50 -5.97 -2.21
C GLY A 12 5.39 -4.56 -1.64
N ILE A 13 4.19 -3.96 -1.76
CA ILE A 13 3.78 -2.77 -1.01
C ILE A 13 2.57 -3.16 -0.17
N LEU A 14 2.68 -3.05 1.15
CA LEU A 14 1.59 -3.25 2.09
C LEU A 14 0.97 -1.90 2.48
N LEU A 15 -0.30 -1.69 2.11
CA LEU A 15 -1.04 -0.50 2.50
C LEU A 15 -1.71 -0.64 3.87
N GLY A 16 -1.50 0.37 4.71
CA GLY A 16 -2.18 0.55 5.99
C GLY A 16 -3.71 0.57 5.92
N GLY A 17 -4.36 0.03 6.96
CA GLY A 17 -5.81 -0.05 7.16
C GLY A 17 -6.35 0.85 8.29
N GLY A 18 -5.47 1.64 8.93
CA GLY A 18 -5.74 2.53 10.04
C GLY A 18 -5.23 2.01 11.39
N ILE A 19 -5.03 2.94 12.32
CA ILE A 19 -4.75 2.69 13.74
C ILE A 19 -6.08 2.87 14.50
N ILE A 20 -6.20 2.21 15.65
CA ILE A 20 -7.26 2.43 16.64
C ILE A 20 -6.60 2.34 18.01
N ASP A 21 -6.67 3.40 18.80
CA ASP A 21 -6.12 3.48 20.17
C ASP A 21 -4.64 3.07 20.22
N GLY A 22 -3.83 3.60 19.30
CA GLY A 22 -2.39 3.32 19.21
C GLY A 22 -2.04 1.90 18.75
N LYS A 23 -3.02 1.10 18.31
CA LYS A 23 -2.82 -0.28 17.84
C LYS A 23 -3.27 -0.45 16.40
N LEU A 24 -2.66 -1.41 15.69
CA LEU A 24 -3.11 -1.79 14.35
C LEU A 24 -4.59 -2.17 14.36
N SER A 25 -5.38 -1.54 13.49
CA SER A 25 -6.78 -1.92 13.31
C SER A 25 -6.90 -3.38 12.85
N LYS A 26 -8.09 -3.97 13.00
CA LYS A 26 -8.39 -5.32 12.47
C LYS A 26 -8.05 -5.43 10.98
N ARG A 27 -8.25 -4.35 10.21
CA ARG A 27 -7.97 -4.32 8.77
C ARG A 27 -6.48 -4.36 8.49
N SER A 28 -5.69 -3.58 9.21
CA SER A 28 -4.24 -3.53 9.06
C SER A 28 -3.63 -4.88 9.41
N ARG A 29 -4.08 -5.51 10.50
CA ARG A 29 -3.66 -6.87 10.86
C ARG A 29 -4.00 -7.90 9.79
N GLN A 30 -5.20 -7.85 9.20
CA GLN A 30 -5.59 -8.77 8.13
C GLN A 30 -4.72 -8.61 6.88
N ARG A 31 -4.36 -7.38 6.52
CA ARG A 31 -3.45 -7.12 5.38
C ARG A 31 -2.02 -7.53 5.71
N ALA A 32 -1.55 -7.29 6.93
CA ALA A 32 -0.24 -7.72 7.42
C ALA A 32 -0.11 -9.25 7.42
N ASN A 33 -1.15 -9.98 7.84
CA ASN A 33 -1.17 -11.45 7.77
C ASN A 33 -1.06 -11.96 6.32
N LEU A 34 -1.73 -11.31 5.37
CA LEU A 34 -1.59 -11.66 3.95
C LEU A 34 -0.15 -11.40 3.48
N ALA A 35 0.44 -10.25 3.81
CA ALA A 35 1.81 -9.93 3.44
C ALA A 35 2.83 -10.89 4.08
N TYR A 36 2.61 -11.25 5.35
CA TYR A 36 3.41 -12.25 6.07
C TYR A 36 3.41 -13.60 5.35
N ASN A 37 2.25 -14.08 4.90
CA ASN A 37 2.19 -15.34 4.15
C ASN A 37 2.97 -15.27 2.83
N LEU A 38 2.90 -14.15 2.11
CA LEU A 38 3.65 -13.96 0.87
C LEU A 38 5.18 -13.93 1.09
N LEU A 39 5.63 -13.35 2.21
CA LEU A 39 7.05 -13.42 2.62
C LEU A 39 7.45 -14.84 3.01
N ARG A 40 6.64 -15.52 3.84
CA ARG A 40 6.91 -16.87 4.34
C ARG A 40 6.91 -17.93 3.24
N GLU A 41 6.14 -17.72 2.18
CA GLU A 41 6.07 -18.62 1.02
C GLU A 41 7.13 -18.30 -0.05
N ASP A 42 8.12 -17.46 0.29
CA ASP A 42 9.21 -17.01 -0.58
C ASP A 42 8.73 -16.41 -1.91
N ILE A 43 7.54 -15.80 -1.90
CA ILE A 43 7.00 -15.05 -3.05
C ILE A 43 7.59 -13.64 -3.06
N LEU A 44 7.73 -13.03 -1.89
CA LEU A 44 8.31 -11.71 -1.71
C LEU A 44 9.65 -11.82 -0.96
N ASP A 45 10.65 -11.10 -1.46
CA ASP A 45 11.93 -10.92 -0.77
C ASP A 45 11.90 -9.65 0.09
N THR A 46 11.23 -8.61 -0.42
CA THR A 46 11.17 -7.27 0.17
C THR A 46 9.73 -6.78 0.27
N LEU A 47 9.40 -6.12 1.38
CA LEU A 47 8.10 -5.53 1.62
C LEU A 47 8.24 -4.06 2.05
N VAL A 48 7.64 -3.17 1.28
CA VAL A 48 7.46 -1.76 1.65
C VAL A 48 6.19 -1.61 2.49
N LEU A 49 6.32 -1.09 3.71
CA LEU A 49 5.24 -0.84 4.65
C LEU A 49 4.84 0.62 4.56
N SER A 50 3.62 0.92 4.11
CA SER A 50 3.19 2.29 3.81
C SER A 50 2.01 2.71 4.68
N GLY A 51 2.23 3.79 5.45
CA GLY A 51 1.21 4.48 6.21
C GLY A 51 1.75 5.20 7.45
N LYS A 52 1.29 6.43 7.65
CA LYS A 52 1.26 7.15 8.92
C LYS A 52 -0.02 6.78 9.68
N TYR A 53 -0.50 7.65 10.55
CA TYR A 53 -1.87 7.66 11.05
C TYR A 53 -2.72 8.58 10.16
N ALA A 54 -4.06 8.45 10.25
CA ALA A 54 -4.97 9.32 9.52
C ALA A 54 -4.87 10.77 10.03
N ILE A 55 -5.30 11.75 9.22
CA ILE A 55 -5.23 13.18 9.56
C ILE A 55 -5.95 13.49 10.88
N ASP A 56 -7.01 12.75 11.18
CA ASP A 56 -7.89 12.88 12.34
C ASP A 56 -7.49 11.99 13.54
N GLU A 57 -6.35 11.31 13.45
CA GLU A 57 -5.84 10.44 14.51
C GLU A 57 -4.41 10.86 14.86
N VAL A 58 -4.09 10.97 16.15
CA VAL A 58 -2.71 11.19 16.60
C VAL A 58 -2.24 9.93 17.31
N SER A 59 -1.17 9.34 16.81
CA SER A 59 -0.51 8.19 17.45
C SER A 59 0.98 8.48 17.58
N GLU A 60 1.57 8.02 18.68
CA GLU A 60 3.02 8.10 18.90
C GLU A 60 3.81 7.36 17.82
N LYS A 61 3.24 6.27 17.28
CA LYS A 61 3.84 5.47 16.22
C LYS A 61 3.01 5.54 14.95
N THR A 62 3.70 5.60 13.83
CA THR A 62 3.10 5.50 12.51
C THR A 62 2.58 4.08 12.25
N GLU A 63 1.65 3.94 11.30
CA GLU A 63 1.12 2.63 10.97
C GLU A 63 2.20 1.71 10.38
N ALA A 64 3.14 2.28 9.62
CA ALA A 64 4.29 1.56 9.09
C ALA A 64 5.18 0.97 10.21
N GLU A 65 5.47 1.73 11.27
CA GLU A 65 6.23 1.24 12.42
C GLU A 65 5.49 0.13 13.18
N LEU A 66 4.18 0.29 13.38
CA LEU A 66 3.35 -0.74 14.01
C LEU A 66 3.27 -2.01 13.15
N LEU A 67 3.21 -1.89 11.82
CA LEU A 67 3.26 -3.00 10.88
C LEU A 67 4.62 -3.70 10.90
N GLN A 68 5.72 -2.95 10.98
CA GLN A 68 7.06 -3.51 11.08
C GLN A 68 7.19 -4.34 12.35
N LYS A 69 6.82 -3.75 13.51
CA LYS A 69 6.81 -4.48 14.78
C LYS A 69 5.98 -5.76 14.69
N PHE A 70 4.77 -5.68 14.12
CA PHE A 70 3.89 -6.84 13.97
C PHE A 70 4.52 -7.99 13.17
N LEU A 71 5.29 -7.68 12.13
CA LEU A 71 5.95 -8.67 11.27
C LEU A 71 7.25 -9.20 11.90
N VAL A 72 8.04 -8.34 12.51
CA VAL A 72 9.29 -8.71 13.21
C VAL A 72 8.99 -9.63 14.39
N ASP A 73 7.95 -9.33 15.19
CA ASP A 73 7.48 -10.19 16.28
C ASP A 73 7.05 -11.60 15.79
N ARG A 74 6.89 -11.80 14.47
CA ARG A 74 6.56 -13.09 13.82
C ARG A 74 7.74 -13.72 13.08
N GLY A 75 8.95 -13.20 13.29
CA GLY A 75 10.18 -13.75 12.71
C GLY A 75 10.53 -13.21 11.31
N VAL A 76 9.83 -12.21 10.79
CA VAL A 76 10.26 -11.53 9.56
C VAL A 76 11.50 -10.70 9.85
N LYS A 77 12.53 -10.83 9.01
CA LYS A 77 13.81 -10.15 9.23
C LYS A 77 13.67 -8.68 8.86
N GLU A 78 14.14 -7.77 9.72
CA GLU A 78 14.04 -6.32 9.49
C GLU A 78 14.59 -5.87 8.13
N ARG A 79 15.67 -6.50 7.65
CA ARG A 79 16.25 -6.23 6.32
C ARG A 79 15.29 -6.46 5.14
N GLN A 80 14.22 -7.24 5.33
CA GLN A 80 13.20 -7.48 4.32
C GLN A 80 12.14 -6.36 4.32
N LEU A 81 12.17 -5.45 5.29
CA LEU A 81 11.14 -4.44 5.52
C LEU A 81 11.70 -3.05 5.24
N ILE A 82 10.97 -2.28 4.42
CA ILE A 82 11.27 -0.88 4.14
C ILE A 82 10.09 -0.04 4.63
N LEU A 83 10.35 0.96 5.45
CA LEU A 83 9.33 1.83 6.02
C LEU A 83 9.05 3.04 5.11
N GLU A 84 7.77 3.32 4.90
CA GLU A 84 7.23 4.58 4.37
C GLU A 84 6.20 5.11 5.38
N ALA A 85 6.62 6.08 6.20
CA ALA A 85 5.90 6.53 7.39
C ALA A 85 5.26 7.92 7.25
N GLU A 86 5.24 8.49 6.04
CA GLU A 86 4.79 9.87 5.80
C GLU A 86 3.35 9.94 5.29
N SER A 87 2.89 8.92 4.57
CA SER A 87 1.60 8.95 3.88
C SER A 87 0.38 8.85 4.80
N ARG A 88 -0.60 9.72 4.60
CA ARG A 88 -1.88 9.73 5.34
C ARG A 88 -3.05 9.20 4.53
N ASP A 89 -2.88 9.08 3.21
CA ASP A 89 -3.85 8.47 2.32
C ASP A 89 -3.19 7.68 1.18
N THR A 90 -4.03 7.03 0.36
CA THR A 90 -3.56 6.16 -0.72
C THR A 90 -2.80 6.89 -1.83
N LEU A 91 -3.08 8.17 -2.06
CA LEU A 91 -2.38 8.97 -3.06
C LEU A 91 -0.99 9.35 -2.56
N GLU A 92 -0.90 9.83 -1.32
CA GLU A 92 0.38 10.08 -0.65
C GLU A 92 1.21 8.79 -0.59
N SER A 93 0.61 7.65 -0.23
CA SER A 93 1.29 6.35 -0.23
C SER A 93 1.91 6.03 -1.59
N ALA A 94 1.17 6.24 -2.68
CA ALA A 94 1.68 5.99 -4.03
C ALA A 94 2.86 6.92 -4.37
N VAL A 95 2.81 8.18 -3.97
CA VAL A 95 3.88 9.15 -4.22
C VAL A 95 5.14 8.82 -3.42
N TYR A 96 5.03 8.63 -2.11
CA TYR A 96 6.17 8.34 -1.24
C TYR A 96 6.76 6.95 -1.50
N CYS A 97 5.93 5.95 -1.77
CA CYS A 97 6.44 4.66 -2.23
C CYS A 97 7.22 4.81 -3.54
N LYS A 98 6.71 5.56 -4.53
CA LYS A 98 7.44 5.76 -5.79
C LYS A 98 8.83 6.36 -5.57
N GLU A 99 8.98 7.30 -4.64
CA GLU A 99 10.29 7.84 -4.27
C GLU A 99 11.24 6.79 -3.70
N LEU A 100 10.75 5.90 -2.82
CA LEU A 100 11.53 4.78 -2.29
C LEU A 100 11.94 3.80 -3.38
N PHE A 101 11.05 3.47 -4.32
CA PHE A 101 11.36 2.57 -5.43
C PHE A 101 12.43 3.15 -6.36
N VAL A 102 12.42 4.46 -6.60
CA VAL A 102 13.44 5.14 -7.41
C VAL A 102 14.76 5.23 -6.64
N SER A 103 14.75 5.68 -5.39
CA SER A 103 15.97 5.92 -4.61
C SER A 103 16.72 4.65 -4.23
N LYS A 104 16.01 3.54 -3.99
CA LYS A 104 16.58 2.25 -3.61
C LYS A 104 16.69 1.26 -4.78
N ALA A 105 16.38 1.69 -6.00
CA ALA A 105 16.39 0.85 -7.22
C ALA A 105 15.64 -0.48 -7.06
N LEU A 106 14.45 -0.44 -6.44
CA LEU A 106 13.65 -1.65 -6.17
C LEU A 106 13.02 -2.23 -7.46
N ASN A 107 12.63 -3.51 -7.39
CA ASN A 107 12.02 -4.22 -8.52
C ASN A 107 10.77 -3.49 -9.05
N ARG A 108 10.66 -3.37 -10.37
CA ARG A 108 9.53 -2.69 -11.04
C ARG A 108 8.26 -3.54 -11.15
N LYS A 109 8.35 -4.84 -10.84
CA LYS A 109 7.22 -5.76 -10.69
C LYS A 109 6.79 -5.81 -9.23
N ILE A 110 5.62 -5.24 -8.94
CA ILE A 110 5.16 -4.93 -7.59
C ILE A 110 3.87 -5.66 -7.23
N VAL A 111 3.86 -6.30 -6.06
CA VAL A 111 2.64 -6.83 -5.44
C VAL A 111 2.02 -5.76 -4.54
N LEU A 112 0.87 -5.22 -4.91
CA LEU A 112 0.14 -4.24 -4.09
C LEU A 112 -0.85 -4.96 -3.17
N ILE A 113 -0.57 -4.95 -1.87
CA ILE A 113 -1.28 -5.72 -0.85
C ILE A 113 -2.22 -4.80 -0.08
N THR A 114 -3.52 -5.10 -0.12
CA THR A 114 -4.54 -4.34 0.61
C THR A 114 -5.79 -5.18 0.89
N SER A 115 -6.93 -4.56 1.22
CA SER A 115 -8.21 -5.26 1.34
C SER A 115 -8.88 -5.45 -0.02
N ASP A 116 -9.63 -6.55 -0.21
CA ASP A 116 -10.25 -6.91 -1.49
C ASP A 116 -11.17 -5.83 -2.10
N TYR A 117 -11.92 -5.08 -1.29
CA TYR A 117 -12.73 -3.94 -1.76
C TYR A 117 -11.89 -2.72 -2.17
N HIS A 118 -10.64 -2.63 -1.71
CA HIS A 118 -9.74 -1.49 -1.91
C HIS A 118 -8.79 -1.67 -3.10
N VAL A 119 -8.49 -2.92 -3.50
CA VAL A 119 -7.52 -3.24 -4.57
C VAL A 119 -7.74 -2.40 -5.82
N ARG A 120 -8.98 -2.26 -6.30
CA ARG A 120 -9.27 -1.51 -7.53
C ARG A 120 -8.85 -0.04 -7.45
N ARG A 121 -9.22 0.66 -6.38
CA ARG A 121 -8.84 2.08 -6.20
C ARG A 121 -7.32 2.20 -6.10
N ALA A 122 -6.72 1.39 -5.24
CA ALA A 122 -5.29 1.43 -5.00
C ALA A 122 -4.50 1.19 -6.31
N MET A 123 -4.85 0.16 -7.06
CA MET A 123 -4.20 -0.17 -8.34
C MET A 123 -4.28 0.96 -9.37
N GLU A 124 -5.44 1.62 -9.51
CA GLU A 124 -5.59 2.74 -10.47
C GLU A 124 -4.70 3.94 -10.09
N ILE A 125 -4.64 4.28 -8.80
CA ILE A 125 -3.80 5.38 -8.28
C ILE A 125 -2.32 5.03 -8.43
N PHE A 126 -1.89 3.86 -7.95
CA PHE A 126 -0.50 3.43 -7.99
C PHE A 126 0.04 3.35 -9.42
N LYS A 127 -0.70 2.72 -10.34
CA LYS A 127 -0.32 2.67 -11.77
C LYS A 127 -0.20 4.06 -12.39
N TYR A 128 -1.05 5.01 -12.00
CA TYR A 128 -0.96 6.38 -12.51
C TYR A 128 0.31 7.09 -12.01
N VAL A 129 0.57 7.03 -10.70
CA VAL A 129 1.69 7.72 -10.06
C VAL A 129 3.03 7.10 -10.44
N PHE A 130 3.12 5.77 -10.52
CA PHE A 130 4.36 5.08 -10.86
C PHE A 130 4.72 5.13 -12.34
N GLY A 131 3.72 5.28 -13.22
CA GLY A 131 3.91 5.26 -14.67
C GLY A 131 3.89 3.85 -15.26
N THR A 132 4.09 3.76 -16.57
CA THR A 132 3.99 2.51 -17.35
C THR A 132 5.19 1.58 -17.19
N ASP A 133 6.31 2.09 -16.67
CA ASP A 133 7.54 1.31 -16.46
C ASP A 133 7.41 0.29 -15.31
N TYR A 134 6.31 0.34 -14.56
CA TYR A 134 6.06 -0.50 -13.40
C TYR A 134 4.85 -1.39 -13.65
N ILE A 135 5.00 -2.66 -13.30
CA ILE A 135 3.96 -3.67 -13.45
C ILE A 135 3.42 -3.97 -12.05
N PHE A 136 2.10 -3.88 -11.90
CA PHE A 136 1.44 -4.14 -10.62
C PHE A 136 0.51 -5.35 -10.71
N VAL A 137 0.54 -6.17 -9.68
CA VAL A 137 -0.51 -7.15 -9.35
C VAL A 137 -1.12 -6.77 -8.01
N GLY A 138 -2.45 -6.72 -7.93
CA GLY A 138 -3.16 -6.33 -6.73
C GLY A 138 -3.69 -7.54 -5.96
N VAL A 139 -3.33 -7.66 -4.68
CA VAL A 139 -3.72 -8.79 -3.83
C VAL A 139 -4.53 -8.28 -2.64
N GLY A 140 -5.74 -8.82 -2.51
CA GLY A 140 -6.72 -8.40 -1.51
C GLY A 140 -6.94 -9.43 -0.41
N CYS A 141 -6.78 -9.05 0.85
CA CYS A 141 -7.27 -9.89 1.96
C CYS A 141 -8.80 -9.91 1.95
N LYS A 142 -9.41 -11.09 2.10
CA LYS A 142 -10.87 -11.26 2.06
C LYS A 142 -11.54 -10.49 3.19
N SER A 143 -12.61 -9.78 2.86
CA SER A 143 -13.49 -9.11 3.82
C SER A 143 -14.88 -9.76 3.83
N SER A 144 -15.70 -9.48 4.85
CA SER A 144 -17.08 -10.00 4.87
C SER A 144 -17.89 -9.45 3.68
N ARG A 145 -18.81 -10.25 3.13
CA ARG A 145 -19.58 -9.88 1.93
C ARG A 145 -20.29 -8.53 2.08
N LEU A 146 -20.92 -8.31 3.23
CA LEU A 146 -21.66 -7.10 3.53
C LEU A 146 -20.72 -5.88 3.55
N LEU A 147 -19.63 -5.96 4.32
CA LEU A 147 -18.62 -4.91 4.41
C LEU A 147 -18.01 -4.60 3.03
N LYS A 148 -17.72 -5.64 2.25
CA LYS A 148 -17.19 -5.51 0.88
C LYS A 148 -18.13 -4.70 0.00
N ARG A 149 -19.43 -4.98 0.02
CA ARG A 149 -20.43 -4.30 -0.81
C ARG A 149 -20.52 -2.82 -0.45
N PHE A 150 -20.67 -2.51 0.85
CA PHE A 150 -20.71 -1.13 1.33
C PHE A 150 -19.44 -0.36 1.00
N ARG A 151 -18.26 -0.94 1.30
CA ARG A 151 -16.99 -0.25 1.06
C ARG A 151 -16.66 -0.07 -0.41
N LYS A 152 -17.05 -0.99 -1.29
CA LYS A 152 -16.81 -0.84 -2.73
C LYS A 152 -17.45 0.42 -3.30
N ILE A 153 -18.61 0.83 -2.76
CA ILE A 153 -19.28 2.09 -3.14
C ILE A 153 -18.44 3.28 -2.67
N ILE A 154 -18.04 3.31 -1.40
CA ILE A 154 -17.19 4.38 -0.83
C ILE A 154 -15.88 4.51 -1.62
N GLU A 155 -15.22 3.38 -1.88
CA GLU A 155 -13.97 3.30 -2.62
C GLU A 155 -14.12 3.81 -4.06
N TYR A 156 -15.27 3.56 -4.71
CA TYR A 156 -15.56 4.08 -6.04
C TYR A 156 -15.61 5.61 -6.06
N PHE A 157 -16.29 6.25 -5.10
CA PHE A 157 -16.36 7.71 -5.03
C PHE A 157 -15.02 8.34 -4.68
N LYS A 158 -14.30 7.80 -3.69
CA LYS A 158 -12.94 8.26 -3.34
C LYS A 158 -12.01 8.17 -4.56
N LYS A 159 -12.06 7.05 -5.28
CA LYS A 159 -11.31 6.86 -6.54
C LYS A 159 -11.63 7.93 -7.57
N ARG A 160 -12.91 8.21 -7.83
CA ARG A 160 -13.31 9.24 -8.81
C ARG A 160 -12.74 10.61 -8.47
N LYS A 161 -12.80 11.01 -7.20
CA LYS A 161 -12.23 12.28 -6.72
C LYS A 161 -10.71 12.35 -6.99
N VAL A 162 -9.96 11.33 -6.55
CA VAL A 162 -8.51 11.28 -6.72
C VAL A 162 -8.11 11.22 -8.20
N MET A 163 -8.78 10.40 -9.01
CA MET A 163 -8.45 10.30 -10.43
C MET A 163 -8.77 11.59 -11.20
N LYS A 164 -9.78 12.37 -10.79
CA LYS A 164 -10.04 13.69 -11.37
C LYS A 164 -8.88 14.65 -11.11
N PHE A 165 -8.35 14.67 -9.89
CA PHE A 165 -7.15 15.44 -9.54
C PHE A 165 -5.92 14.98 -10.33
N LEU A 166 -5.67 13.67 -10.38
CA LEU A 166 -4.49 13.11 -11.04
C LEU A 166 -4.42 13.42 -12.55
N LYS A 167 -5.57 13.56 -13.22
CA LYS A 167 -5.63 13.91 -14.66
C LYS A 167 -5.00 15.27 -14.99
N ALA A 168 -4.78 16.15 -14.01
CA ALA A 168 -4.04 17.40 -14.20
C ALA A 168 -2.51 17.19 -14.37
N PHE A 169 -2.02 15.97 -14.20
CA PHE A 169 -0.60 15.64 -14.23
C PHE A 169 -0.31 14.54 -15.25
N SER A 170 0.86 14.57 -15.89
CA SER A 170 1.34 13.44 -16.70
C SER A 170 1.55 12.20 -15.82
N ARG A 171 1.22 11.02 -16.37
CA ARG A 171 1.49 9.73 -15.71
C ARG A 171 2.97 9.60 -15.34
N GLY A 172 3.25 8.98 -14.20
CA GLY A 172 4.62 8.80 -13.70
C GLY A 172 5.24 10.04 -13.03
N ASN A 173 4.61 11.22 -13.13
CA ASN A 173 5.14 12.48 -12.61
C ASN A 173 4.87 12.67 -11.10
N HIS A 174 5.30 11.69 -10.30
CA HIS A 174 5.19 11.70 -8.84
C HIS A 174 5.81 12.95 -8.20
N ARG A 175 6.91 13.50 -8.75
CA ARG A 175 7.54 14.73 -8.26
C ARG A 175 6.61 15.93 -8.35
N LYS A 176 5.96 16.16 -9.50
CA LYS A 176 5.00 17.26 -9.66
C LYS A 176 3.76 17.05 -8.80
N ILE A 177 3.27 15.82 -8.69
CA ILE A 177 2.13 15.50 -7.81
C ILE A 177 2.48 15.83 -6.36
N LYS A 178 3.67 15.44 -5.87
CA LYS A 178 4.13 15.70 -4.50
C LYS A 178 4.15 17.19 -4.16
N LEU A 179 4.59 18.05 -5.09
CA LEU A 179 4.60 19.50 -4.88
C LEU A 179 3.21 20.08 -4.62
N PHE A 180 2.15 19.45 -5.12
CA PHE A 180 0.76 19.86 -4.88
C PHE A 180 0.15 19.26 -3.61
N LEU A 181 0.71 18.17 -3.07
CA LEU A 181 0.27 17.57 -1.81
C LEU A 181 0.86 18.27 -0.58
N ARG A 182 1.95 19.00 -0.75
CA ARG A 182 2.66 19.75 0.31
C ARG A 182 2.15 21.19 0.51
N LYS A 183 1.12 21.59 -0.23
CA LYS A 183 0.44 22.90 -0.11
C LYS A 183 -0.95 22.69 0.44
#